data_AF-A0A7R9WLM5-F1
#
_entry.id   AF-A0A7R9WLM5-F1
#
_cell.length_a   1.000
_cell.length_b   1.000
_cell.length_c   1.000
_cell.angle_alpha   90.00
_cell.angle_beta   90.00
_cell.angle_gamma   90.00
#
_symmetry.space_group_name_H-M   'P 1'
#
loop_
_entity.id
_entity.type
_entity.pdbx_description
1 polymer ?
#
loop_
_entity_poly.entity_id
_entity_poly.type
_entity_poly.pdbx_seq_one_letter_code
_entity_poly.pdbx_strand_id
1 'polypeptide(L)'
;SQILALTQYTHDSYYQVVITKYGGIRTLLRAMQMYPNHETIQASICTALMQFRNKVPILQHGGIQRIFDAMRRHESSIDVQSQALCALVSLLFGSDDEAPPPHQAELDVQCETLLTTAWYTQLQQHLDQTKDMFLTFEGKQCWDKLSAECERRLTA
;
A
#
# COMPACT_ATOMS: atom_id res chain seq x y z
N SER A 1 2.59 15.48 -15.59
CA SER A 1 2.43 14.16 -16.24
C SER A 1 1.03 13.61 -15.93
N GLN A 2 0.37 12.92 -16.87
CA GLN A 2 -1.03 12.46 -16.72
C GLN A 2 -1.28 11.59 -15.47
N ILE A 3 -0.25 10.90 -14.99
CA ILE A 3 -0.29 10.08 -13.76
C ILE A 3 -0.53 10.91 -12.50
N LEU A 4 0.11 12.08 -12.37
CA LEU A 4 -0.08 12.96 -11.20
C LEU A 4 -1.49 13.58 -11.18
N ALA A 5 -2.06 13.85 -12.36
CA ALA A 5 -3.45 14.26 -12.45
C ALA A 5 -4.38 13.14 -11.98
N LEU A 6 -4.14 11.89 -12.40
CA LEU A 6 -4.93 10.74 -11.95
C LEU A 6 -4.89 10.57 -10.42
N THR A 7 -3.73 10.76 -9.77
CA THR A 7 -3.62 10.67 -8.31
C THR A 7 -4.38 11.79 -7.61
N GLN A 8 -4.42 13.00 -8.18
CA GLN A 8 -5.17 14.13 -7.60
C GLN A 8 -6.67 13.87 -7.49
N TYR A 9 -7.26 13.15 -8.45
CA TYR A 9 -8.70 12.84 -8.44
C TYR A 9 -9.09 11.68 -7.51
N THR A 10 -8.12 10.95 -6.93
CA THR A 10 -8.43 9.80 -6.07
C THR A 10 -9.02 10.15 -4.70
N HIS A 11 -9.03 11.41 -4.30
CA HIS A 11 -9.67 11.86 -3.05
C HIS A 11 -11.20 11.88 -3.13
N ASP A 12 -11.79 11.85 -4.33
CA ASP A 12 -13.23 11.92 -4.54
C ASP A 12 -13.81 10.54 -4.83
N SER A 13 -14.84 10.15 -4.07
CA SER A 13 -15.48 8.83 -4.15
C SER A 13 -16.12 8.54 -5.52
N TYR A 14 -16.56 9.58 -6.24
CA TYR A 14 -17.08 9.44 -7.60
C TYR A 14 -15.96 9.02 -8.57
N TYR A 15 -14.82 9.71 -8.51
CA TYR A 15 -13.68 9.41 -9.37
C TYR A 15 -12.99 8.11 -8.99
N GLN A 16 -13.01 7.70 -7.72
CA GLN A 16 -12.51 6.37 -7.32
C GLN A 16 -13.25 5.24 -8.05
N VAL A 17 -14.59 5.29 -8.13
CA VAL A 17 -15.39 4.26 -8.82
C VAL A 17 -15.08 4.28 -10.32
N VAL A 18 -14.99 5.46 -10.92
CA VAL A 18 -14.67 5.62 -12.35
C VAL A 18 -13.26 5.09 -12.65
N ILE A 19 -12.24 5.52 -11.90
CA ILE A 19 -10.85 5.09 -12.05
C ILE A 19 -10.75 3.58 -11.87
N THR A 20 -11.42 3.01 -10.87
CA THR A 20 -11.43 1.55 -10.64
C THR A 20 -12.07 0.82 -11.82
N LYS A 21 -13.23 1.29 -12.29
CA LYS A 21 -14.00 0.69 -13.39
C LYS A 21 -13.24 0.70 -14.72
N TYR A 22 -12.42 1.71 -14.97
CA TYR A 22 -11.65 1.86 -16.21
C TYR A 22 -10.19 1.37 -16.09
N GLY A 23 -9.88 0.52 -15.11
CA GLY A 23 -8.55 -0.10 -14.99
C GLY A 23 -7.45 0.83 -14.47
N GLY A 24 -7.82 1.94 -13.85
CA GLY A 24 -6.91 2.93 -13.30
C GLY A 24 -5.95 2.36 -12.24
N ILE A 25 -6.36 1.35 -11.47
CA ILE A 25 -5.45 0.64 -10.55
C ILE A 25 -4.28 0.01 -11.31
N ARG A 26 -4.55 -0.69 -12.43
CA ARG A 26 -3.48 -1.25 -13.28
C ARG A 26 -2.58 -0.15 -13.84
N THR A 27 -3.16 0.97 -14.25
CA THR A 27 -2.41 2.12 -14.77
C THR A 27 -1.50 2.72 -13.70
N LEU A 28 -1.98 2.90 -12.47
CA LEU A 28 -1.18 3.39 -11.34
C LEU A 28 -0.04 2.43 -11.01
N LEU A 29 -0.32 1.13 -10.91
CA LEU A 29 0.72 0.13 -10.63
C LEU A 29 1.76 0.08 -11.77
N ARG A 30 1.33 0.14 -13.03
CA ARG A 30 2.24 0.22 -14.19
C ARG A 30 3.06 1.50 -14.17
N ALA A 31 2.49 2.63 -13.74
CA ALA A 31 3.21 3.87 -13.59
C ALA A 31 4.34 3.76 -12.54
N MET A 32 4.13 3.06 -11.42
CA MET A 32 5.21 2.81 -10.45
C MET A 32 6.39 2.07 -11.09
N GLN A 33 6.12 1.15 -12.02
CA GLN A 33 7.14 0.42 -12.77
C GLN A 33 7.84 1.27 -13.84
N MET A 34 7.11 2.16 -14.51
CA MET A 34 7.68 3.02 -15.55
C MET A 34 8.49 4.18 -14.99
N TYR A 35 8.14 4.66 -13.79
CA TYR A 35 8.80 5.79 -13.13
C TYR A 35 9.39 5.40 -11.77
N PRO A 36 10.27 4.37 -11.71
CA PRO A 36 10.75 3.84 -10.45
C PRO A 36 11.60 4.84 -9.68
N ASN A 37 12.31 5.74 -10.38
CA ASN A 37 13.24 6.70 -9.78
C ASN A 37 12.57 8.05 -9.42
N HIS A 38 11.25 8.20 -9.62
CA HIS A 38 10.58 9.49 -9.43
C HIS A 38 9.81 9.51 -8.12
N GLU A 39 10.45 10.00 -7.05
CA GLU A 39 9.93 10.02 -5.67
C GLU A 39 8.49 10.55 -5.59
N THR A 40 8.22 11.74 -6.13
CA THR A 40 6.89 12.34 -6.10
C THR A 40 5.81 11.47 -6.73
N ILE A 41 6.14 10.76 -7.81
CA ILE A 41 5.20 9.84 -8.49
C ILE A 41 4.96 8.61 -7.61
N GLN A 42 6.01 8.05 -7.02
CA GLN A 42 5.88 6.90 -6.10
C GLN A 42 5.02 7.26 -4.88
N ALA A 43 5.31 8.38 -4.22
CA ALA A 43 4.53 8.85 -3.07
C ALA A 43 3.07 9.12 -3.43
N SER A 44 2.82 9.81 -4.55
CA SER A 44 1.45 10.13 -5.00
C SER A 44 0.65 8.87 -5.34
N ILE A 45 1.29 7.86 -5.93
CA ILE A 45 0.64 6.60 -6.23
C ILE A 45 0.35 5.83 -4.94
N CYS A 46 1.26 5.78 -3.97
CA CYS A 46 0.99 5.17 -2.66
C CYS A 46 -0.22 5.83 -1.97
N THR A 47 -0.28 7.17 -1.97
CA THR A 47 -1.46 7.91 -1.46
C THR A 47 -2.73 7.53 -2.20
N ALA A 48 -2.69 7.44 -3.53
CA ALA A 48 -3.85 7.05 -4.34
C ALA A 48 -4.32 5.61 -4.02
N LEU A 49 -3.39 4.66 -3.85
CA LEU A 49 -3.69 3.27 -3.48
C LEU A 49 -4.39 3.17 -2.12
N MET A 50 -4.03 4.05 -1.17
CA MET A 50 -4.68 4.16 0.13
C MET A 50 -6.15 4.61 0.01
N GLN A 51 -6.50 5.44 -0.98
CA GLN A 51 -7.84 6.01 -1.11
C GLN A 51 -8.89 5.05 -1.69
N PHE A 52 -8.50 4.04 -2.48
CA PHE A 52 -9.47 3.11 -3.07
C PHE A 52 -10.24 2.32 -2.01
N ARG A 53 -11.57 2.26 -2.12
CA ARG A 53 -12.40 1.42 -1.24
C ARG A 53 -12.17 -0.08 -1.48
N ASN A 54 -12.19 -0.51 -2.74
CA ASN A 54 -11.94 -1.91 -3.08
C ASN A 54 -10.43 -2.17 -3.24
N LYS A 55 -9.85 -2.88 -2.27
CA LYS A 55 -8.43 -3.24 -2.26
C LYS A 55 -8.10 -4.48 -3.09
N VAL A 56 -9.09 -5.30 -3.43
CA VAL A 56 -8.87 -6.59 -4.11
C VAL A 56 -8.11 -6.46 -5.43
N PRO A 57 -8.43 -5.54 -6.35
CA PRO A 57 -7.66 -5.38 -7.59
C PRO A 57 -6.22 -4.93 -7.35
N ILE A 58 -5.94 -4.23 -6.24
CA ILE A 58 -4.58 -3.79 -5.88
C ILE A 58 -3.75 -5.01 -5.48
N LEU A 59 -4.32 -5.88 -4.64
CA LEU A 59 -3.68 -7.13 -4.20
C LEU A 59 -3.44 -8.08 -5.38
N GLN A 60 -4.47 -8.32 -6.21
CA GLN A 60 -4.39 -9.19 -7.39
C GLN A 60 -3.33 -8.76 -8.41
N HIS A 61 -2.97 -7.48 -8.44
CA HIS A 61 -1.97 -6.93 -9.36
C HIS A 61 -0.59 -6.73 -8.72
N GLY A 62 -0.34 -7.33 -7.56
CA GLY A 62 0.94 -7.28 -6.86
C GLY A 62 1.26 -5.90 -6.29
N GLY A 63 0.23 -5.15 -5.87
CA GLY A 63 0.38 -3.80 -5.32
C GLY A 63 1.34 -3.74 -4.13
N ILE A 64 1.27 -4.73 -3.22
CA ILE A 64 2.16 -4.81 -2.05
C ILE A 64 3.63 -4.84 -2.47
N GLN A 65 4.00 -5.74 -3.40
CA GLN A 65 5.38 -5.86 -3.88
C GLN A 65 5.87 -4.54 -4.51
N ARG A 66 5.01 -3.86 -5.28
CA ARG A 66 5.35 -2.59 -5.92
C ARG A 66 5.56 -1.46 -4.92
N ILE A 67 4.79 -1.44 -3.84
CA ILE A 67 4.97 -0.48 -2.74
C ILE A 67 6.32 -0.73 -2.04
N PHE A 68 6.69 -1.99 -1.79
CA PHE A 68 8.02 -2.31 -1.27
C PHE A 68 9.15 -1.93 -2.21
N ASP A 69 9.01 -2.18 -3.51
CA ASP A 69 10.02 -1.79 -4.49
C ASP A 69 10.20 -0.26 -4.54
N ALA A 70 9.14 0.50 -4.30
CA ALA A 70 9.20 1.95 -4.14
C ALA A 70 9.95 2.34 -2.86
N MET A 71 9.62 1.71 -1.72
CA MET A 71 10.31 1.95 -0.44
C MET A 71 11.79 1.55 -0.48
N ARG A 72 12.17 0.45 -1.14
CA ARG A 72 13.59 0.06 -1.25
C ARG A 72 14.37 1.03 -2.11
N ARG A 73 13.75 1.53 -3.17
CA ARG A 73 14.41 2.43 -4.12
C ARG A 73 14.54 3.85 -3.58
N HIS A 74 13.61 4.27 -2.72
CA HIS A 74 13.56 5.58 -2.10
C HIS A 74 13.71 5.48 -0.59
N GLU A 75 14.75 4.77 -0.14
CA GLU A 75 15.01 4.51 1.28
C GLU A 75 15.26 5.80 2.10
N SER A 76 15.71 6.88 1.46
CA SER A 76 16.00 8.16 2.09
C SER A 76 14.87 9.19 1.97
N SER A 77 13.80 8.88 1.23
CA SER A 77 12.67 9.80 1.05
C SER A 77 11.70 9.60 2.21
N ILE A 78 11.36 10.66 2.96
CA ILE A 78 10.43 10.56 4.11
C ILE A 78 8.98 10.51 3.63
N ASP A 79 8.67 11.35 2.64
CA ASP A 79 7.59 11.08 1.68
C ASP A 79 7.90 9.74 0.98
N VAL A 80 7.10 9.15 0.10
CA VAL A 80 7.30 7.73 -0.31
C VAL A 80 7.21 6.77 0.88
N GLN A 81 8.13 6.75 1.85
CA GLN A 81 8.15 5.85 2.99
C GLN A 81 6.90 6.00 3.86
N SER A 82 6.53 7.23 4.22
CA SER A 82 5.33 7.51 5.02
C SER A 82 4.06 7.07 4.28
N GLN A 83 3.90 7.50 3.03
CA GLN A 83 2.71 7.20 2.23
C GLN A 83 2.64 5.72 1.86
N ALA A 84 3.78 5.06 1.62
CA ALA A 84 3.87 3.63 1.37
C ALA A 84 3.45 2.82 2.60
N LEU A 85 3.94 3.17 3.79
CA LEU A 85 3.54 2.50 5.02
C LEU A 85 2.05 2.65 5.27
N CYS A 86 1.50 3.87 5.18
CA CYS A 86 0.06 4.05 5.41
C CYS A 86 -0.78 3.36 4.31
N ALA A 87 -0.29 3.27 3.07
CA ALA A 87 -0.93 2.47 2.02
C ALA A 87 -0.90 0.98 2.35
N LEU A 88 0.21 0.43 2.85
CA LEU A 88 0.31 -0.97 3.30
C LEU A 88 -0.65 -1.24 4.46
N VAL A 89 -0.68 -0.37 5.47
CA VAL A 89 -1.64 -0.45 6.59
C VAL A 89 -3.08 -0.48 6.07
N SER A 90 -3.43 0.40 5.13
CA SER A 90 -4.77 0.44 4.53
C SER A 90 -5.10 -0.79 3.69
N LEU A 91 -4.11 -1.41 3.04
CA LEU A 91 -4.30 -2.61 2.23
C LEU A 91 -4.44 -3.88 3.07
N LEU A 92 -3.74 -3.93 4.21
CA LEU A 92 -3.70 -5.10 5.10
C LEU A 92 -4.81 -5.08 6.15
N PHE A 93 -5.26 -3.89 6.56
CA PHE A 93 -6.19 -3.69 7.68
C PHE A 93 -7.38 -2.80 7.33
N GLY A 94 -7.67 -2.60 6.04
CA GLY A 94 -8.83 -1.86 5.59
C GLY A 94 -10.12 -2.46 6.17
N SER A 95 -10.91 -1.62 6.83
CA SER A 95 -12.01 -1.96 7.74
C SER A 95 -12.95 -3.07 7.25
N ASP A 96 -13.31 -3.95 8.18
CA ASP A 96 -14.31 -5.04 8.09
C ASP A 96 -15.76 -4.59 7.79
N ASP A 97 -15.99 -3.40 7.22
CA ASP A 97 -17.33 -2.80 7.13
C ASP A 97 -18.15 -3.20 5.89
N GLU A 98 -17.63 -4.01 4.96
CA GLU A 98 -18.49 -4.74 4.02
C GLU A 98 -18.01 -6.16 3.79
N ALA A 99 -18.94 -7.11 4.01
CA ALA A 99 -18.74 -8.52 3.83
C ALA A 99 -18.18 -8.84 2.42
N PRO A 100 -17.14 -9.69 2.32
CA PRO A 100 -16.53 -10.03 1.04
C PRO A 100 -17.52 -10.79 0.14
N PRO A 101 -17.74 -10.39 -1.14
CA PRO A 101 -18.47 -11.22 -2.10
C PRO A 101 -17.90 -12.65 -2.21
N PRO A 102 -18.76 -13.66 -2.44
CA PRO A 102 -18.46 -15.09 -2.27
C PRO A 102 -17.33 -15.67 -3.13
N HIS A 103 -16.77 -14.90 -4.08
CA HIS A 103 -15.59 -15.27 -4.87
C HIS A 103 -14.24 -14.81 -4.26
N GLN A 104 -14.24 -14.21 -3.07
CA GLN A 104 -13.01 -13.78 -2.37
C GLN A 104 -12.39 -14.84 -1.46
N ALA A 105 -13.11 -15.91 -1.10
CA ALA A 105 -12.57 -17.02 -0.31
C ALA A 105 -11.37 -17.74 -0.98
N GLU A 106 -11.24 -17.68 -2.31
CA GLU A 106 -10.08 -18.23 -3.04
C GLU A 106 -8.89 -17.25 -3.11
N LEU A 107 -9.11 -15.95 -2.83
CA LEU A 107 -8.04 -14.95 -2.70
C LEU A 107 -7.43 -14.94 -1.29
N ASP A 108 -8.18 -15.43 -0.29
CA ASP A 108 -7.72 -15.57 1.09
C ASP A 108 -6.54 -16.54 1.20
N VAL A 109 -6.50 -17.62 0.40
CA VAL A 109 -5.39 -18.60 0.42
C VAL A 109 -4.09 -18.03 -0.16
N GLN A 110 -4.16 -17.12 -1.16
CA GLN A 110 -2.96 -16.47 -1.69
C GLN A 110 -2.49 -15.31 -0.81
N CYS A 111 -3.40 -14.57 -0.17
CA CYS A 111 -3.04 -13.53 0.80
C CYS A 111 -2.47 -14.14 2.08
N GLU A 112 -3.06 -15.17 2.68
CA GLU A 112 -2.51 -15.82 3.88
C GLU A 112 -1.13 -16.46 3.64
N THR A 113 -0.91 -17.06 2.47
CA THR A 113 0.38 -17.69 2.14
C THR A 113 1.46 -16.65 1.81
N LEU A 114 1.12 -15.54 1.14
CA LEU A 114 2.05 -14.41 0.94
C LEU A 114 2.28 -13.58 2.22
N LEU A 115 1.37 -13.67 3.20
CA LEU A 115 1.48 -13.07 4.54
C LEU A 115 2.27 -13.93 5.55
N THR A 116 2.86 -15.06 5.12
CA THR A 116 3.76 -15.83 5.97
C THR A 116 5.16 -15.20 6.06
N THR A 117 5.80 -15.40 7.21
CA THR A 117 7.11 -14.93 7.74
C THR A 117 8.07 -14.17 6.82
N ALA A 118 8.25 -14.51 5.55
CA ALA A 118 9.13 -13.82 4.61
C ALA A 118 8.75 -12.34 4.40
N TRP A 119 7.47 -12.01 4.16
CA TRP A 119 7.05 -10.61 3.98
C TRP A 119 7.23 -9.83 5.28
N TYR A 120 6.92 -10.46 6.42
CA TYR A 120 7.03 -9.86 7.74
C TYR A 120 8.49 -9.59 8.09
N THR A 121 9.38 -10.55 7.82
CA THR A 121 10.82 -10.37 8.07
C THR A 121 11.38 -9.24 7.20
N GLN A 122 10.92 -9.14 5.95
CA GLN A 122 11.39 -8.11 5.02
C GLN A 122 10.80 -6.73 5.33
N LEU A 123 9.56 -6.67 5.82
CA LEU A 123 8.98 -5.47 6.40
C LEU A 123 9.74 -5.06 7.65
N GLN A 124 9.95 -5.97 8.60
CA GLN A 124 10.64 -5.72 9.86
C GLN A 124 12.06 -5.20 9.62
N GLN A 125 12.81 -5.82 8.71
CA GLN A 125 14.14 -5.39 8.33
C GLN A 125 14.16 -3.98 7.73
N HIS A 126 13.18 -3.65 6.88
CA HIS A 126 13.05 -2.32 6.28
C HIS A 126 12.60 -1.28 7.32
N LEU A 127 11.67 -1.66 8.20
CA LEU A 127 11.20 -0.84 9.33
C LEU A 127 12.33 -0.54 10.31
N ASP A 128 13.19 -1.51 10.64
CA ASP A 128 14.35 -1.30 11.51
C ASP A 128 15.37 -0.35 10.87
N GLN A 129 15.55 -0.39 9.55
CA GLN A 129 16.43 0.52 8.81
C GLN A 129 15.88 1.96 8.73
N THR A 130 14.57 2.12 8.73
CA THR A 130 13.89 3.41 8.54
C THR A 130 13.34 4.01 9.84
N LYS A 131 13.45 3.30 10.97
CA LYS A 131 12.92 3.68 12.28
C LYS A 131 13.35 5.07 12.76
N ASP A 132 14.62 5.40 12.55
CA ASP A 132 15.19 6.69 12.96
C ASP A 132 14.82 7.85 12.02
N MET A 133 14.31 7.53 10.83
CA MET A 133 13.94 8.50 9.80
C MET A 133 12.50 9.02 9.98
N PHE A 134 11.62 8.22 10.58
CA PHE A 134 10.22 8.60 10.86
C PHE A 134 10.08 9.41 12.17
N LEU A 135 10.68 10.60 12.22
CA LEU A 135 10.46 11.56 13.31
C LEU A 135 9.17 12.39 13.14
N THR A 136 8.48 12.26 12.01
CA THR A 136 7.20 12.92 11.75
C THR A 136 6.03 12.19 12.43
N PHE A 137 5.14 12.93 13.09
CA PHE A 137 4.03 12.42 13.89
C PHE A 137 3.14 11.38 13.18
N GLU A 138 2.85 11.57 11.88
CA GLU A 138 2.00 10.66 11.10
C GLU A 138 2.69 9.33 10.76
N GLY A 139 3.95 9.37 10.36
CA GLY A 139 4.75 8.17 10.07
C GLY A 139 4.89 7.27 11.30
N LYS A 140 5.09 7.87 12.48
CA LYS A 140 5.16 7.15 13.75
C LYS A 140 3.84 6.48 14.13
N GLN A 141 2.69 7.13 13.89
CA GLN A 141 1.39 6.53 14.16
C GLN A 141 1.07 5.34 13.23
N CYS A 142 1.38 5.47 11.93
CA CYS A 142 1.25 4.35 11.00
C CYS A 142 2.19 3.19 11.42
N TRP A 143 3.39 3.51 11.91
CA TRP A 143 4.38 2.54 12.42
C TRP A 143 3.87 1.78 13.66
N ASP A 144 3.40 2.49 14.69
CA ASP A 144 2.92 1.88 15.94
C ASP A 144 1.73 0.93 15.67
N LYS A 145 0.81 1.33 14.78
CA LYS A 145 -0.35 0.53 14.40
C LYS A 145 0.03 -0.75 13.65
N LEU A 146 0.93 -0.63 12.67
CA LEU A 146 1.41 -1.76 11.87
C LEU A 146 2.13 -2.78 12.78
N SER A 147 3.05 -2.30 13.63
CA SER A 147 3.81 -3.16 14.55
C SER A 147 2.91 -3.91 15.52
N ALA A 148 1.99 -3.22 16.20
CA ALA A 148 1.14 -3.82 17.23
C ALA A 148 0.11 -4.83 16.69
N GLU A 149 -0.32 -4.68 15.44
CA GLU A 149 -1.23 -5.63 14.78
C GLU A 149 -0.48 -6.85 14.24
N CYS A 150 0.71 -6.65 13.67
CA CYS A 150 1.56 -7.75 13.23
C CYS A 150 1.96 -8.66 14.41
N GLU A 151 2.31 -8.09 15.56
CA GLU A 151 2.59 -8.85 16.78
C GLU A 151 1.39 -9.68 17.23
N ARG A 152 0.18 -9.10 17.22
CA ARG A 152 -1.05 -9.82 17.59
C ARG A 152 -1.33 -11.02 16.70
N ARG A 153 -1.15 -10.89 15.38
CA ARG A 153 -1.40 -11.98 14.41
C ARG A 153 -0.32 -13.06 14.41
N LEU A 154 0.89 -12.78 14.86
CA LEU A 154 1.94 -13.79 15.06
C LEU A 154 1.73 -14.63 16.32
N THR A 155 1.03 -14.08 17.32
CA THR A 155 0.74 -14.74 18.60
C THR A 155 -0.61 -15.46 18.66
N ALA A 156 -1.44 -15.31 17.64
CA ALA A 156 -2.77 -15.95 17.51
C ALA A 156 -2.69 -17.20 16.63
#